data_AF-A0A7Z9N6M9-F1
#
_entry.id   AF-A0A7Z9N6M9-F1
#
_cell.length_a   1.000
_cell.length_b   1.000
_cell.length_c   1.000
_cell.angle_alpha   90.00
_cell.angle_beta   90.00
_cell.angle_gamma   90.00
#
_symmetry.space_group_name_H-M   'P 1'
#
loop_
_entity.id
_entity.type
_entity.pdbx_description
1 polymer ?
#
loop_
_entity_poly.entity_id
_entity_poly.type
_entity_poly.pdbx_seq_one_letter_code
_entity_poly.pdbx_strand_id
1 'polypeptide(L)'
;MASICNSYIFRIINKKRPPAGLFLCLIFYLSPGFGQKSDSYNPIISAIEFQGLQKTKQDILEREIQHPLNMALDSSLTEEDRNRLENLGIFSAVTWNTVPLEDGTAILNFRVIESISMVPIFSPVYDENIGWFLILGAMLNNFRGRNEKLTLRGMFGNVSAYDVIFKNPWVFGDHVSLAFDFSKKIFEHYFLPYRQQTQVFEINIGRYFGYERRLTAGIELEKKEYFGDDTTDFYYFSPELSAVYDTRDIYNDPSKGMYI
;
A
#
# COMPACT_ATOMS: atom_id res chain seq x y z
N MET A 1 -67.30 36.11 3.81
CA MET A 1 -66.07 36.78 4.29
C MET A 1 -65.24 37.15 3.07
N ALA A 2 -65.01 38.45 2.89
CA ALA A 2 -64.48 39.04 1.67
C ALA A 2 -62.94 39.14 1.69
N SER A 3 -62.37 39.01 0.48
CA SER A 3 -61.12 39.54 -0.06
C SER A 3 -60.14 40.27 0.87
N ILE A 4 -58.85 39.89 0.82
CA ILE A 4 -57.74 40.79 0.49
C ILE A 4 -56.67 39.97 -0.25
N CYS A 5 -56.53 40.22 -1.55
CA CYS A 5 -55.39 39.83 -2.38
C CYS A 5 -54.35 40.94 -2.27
N ASN A 6 -53.13 40.64 -1.82
CA ASN A 6 -52.05 41.61 -1.69
C ASN A 6 -51.10 41.46 -2.89
N SER A 7 -51.21 42.36 -3.88
CA SER A 7 -50.31 42.40 -5.04
C SER A 7 -49.04 43.17 -4.68
N TYR A 8 -47.89 42.49 -4.64
CA TYR A 8 -46.58 43.15 -4.54
C TYR A 8 -46.12 43.58 -5.94
N ILE A 9 -46.06 44.90 -6.18
CA ILE A 9 -45.50 45.49 -7.40
C ILE A 9 -43.98 45.60 -7.22
N PHE A 10 -43.21 44.78 -7.93
CA PHE A 10 -41.76 44.96 -8.06
C PHE A 10 -41.46 46.06 -9.08
N ARG A 11 -40.89 47.17 -8.60
CA ARG A 11 -40.42 48.29 -9.43
C ARG A 11 -38.94 48.06 -9.78
N ILE A 12 -38.65 47.61 -10.99
CA ILE A 12 -37.26 47.47 -11.48
C ILE A 12 -36.72 48.87 -11.79
N ILE A 13 -35.80 49.37 -10.97
CA ILE A 13 -35.06 50.61 -11.23
C ILE A 13 -33.89 50.27 -12.16
N ASN A 14 -33.97 50.71 -13.41
CA ASN A 14 -32.96 50.46 -14.43
C ASN A 14 -31.77 51.44 -14.25
N LYS A 15 -30.81 51.08 -13.38
CA LYS A 15 -29.62 51.90 -13.14
C LYS A 15 -28.58 51.60 -14.23
N LYS A 16 -28.45 52.49 -15.23
CA LYS A 16 -27.41 52.40 -16.27
C LYS A 16 -26.02 52.37 -15.61
N ARG A 17 -25.28 51.29 -15.81
CA ARG A 17 -23.89 51.14 -15.32
C ARG A 17 -22.94 51.97 -16.21
N PRO A 18 -21.94 52.67 -15.64
CA PRO A 18 -20.99 53.46 -16.42
C PRO A 18 -20.08 52.56 -17.28
N PRO A 19 -19.72 52.98 -18.51
CA PRO A 19 -18.92 52.16 -19.44
C PRO A 19 -17.44 52.03 -19.05
N ALA A 20 -16.99 52.68 -17.96
CA ALA A 20 -15.60 52.74 -17.55
C ALA A 20 -14.99 51.38 -17.15
N GLY A 21 -15.81 50.37 -16.80
CA GLY A 21 -15.33 49.02 -16.47
C GLY A 21 -14.91 48.17 -17.67
N LEU A 22 -15.33 48.52 -18.89
CA LEU A 22 -15.05 47.72 -20.09
C LEU A 22 -13.67 47.98 -20.68
N PHE A 23 -13.09 49.16 -20.41
CA PHE A 23 -11.77 49.54 -20.91
C PHE A 23 -10.60 48.91 -20.14
N LEU A 24 -10.81 48.46 -18.90
CA LEU A 24 -9.75 47.82 -18.11
C LEU A 24 -9.45 46.38 -18.59
N CYS A 25 -10.43 45.68 -19.16
CA CYS A 25 -10.22 44.36 -19.75
C CYS A 25 -9.38 44.42 -21.03
N LEU A 26 -9.50 45.48 -21.85
CA LEU A 26 -8.79 45.60 -23.13
C LEU A 26 -7.28 45.85 -22.97
N ILE A 27 -6.84 46.40 -21.83
CA ILE A 27 -5.41 46.62 -21.55
C ILE A 27 -4.68 45.31 -21.25
N PHE A 28 -5.36 44.28 -20.73
CA PHE A 28 -4.77 42.95 -20.56
C PHE A 28 -4.58 42.18 -21.88
N TYR A 29 -5.37 42.48 -22.92
CA TYR A 29 -5.28 41.78 -24.21
C TYR A 29 -4.21 42.33 -25.17
N LEU A 30 -3.58 43.47 -24.86
CA LEU A 30 -2.64 44.16 -25.77
C LEU A 30 -1.21 44.27 -25.25
N SER A 31 -0.89 43.66 -24.11
CA SER A 31 0.52 43.42 -23.80
C SER A 31 1.02 42.27 -24.69
N PRO A 32 2.03 42.48 -25.56
CA PRO A 32 2.77 41.35 -26.08
C PRO A 32 3.35 40.68 -24.84
N GLY A 33 2.78 39.52 -24.50
CA GLY A 33 3.31 38.70 -23.43
C GLY A 33 4.77 38.50 -23.71
N PHE A 34 5.62 39.16 -22.92
CA PHE A 34 6.97 38.71 -22.69
C PHE A 34 6.80 37.38 -21.97
N GLY A 35 6.46 36.34 -22.75
CA GLY A 35 6.65 34.98 -22.36
C GLY A 35 8.14 34.86 -22.15
N GLN A 36 8.59 35.08 -20.91
CA GLN A 36 9.80 34.45 -20.46
C GLN A 36 9.60 32.98 -20.82
N LYS A 37 10.34 32.53 -21.83
CA LYS A 37 10.68 31.14 -21.97
C LYS A 37 11.24 30.79 -20.61
N SER A 38 10.44 30.15 -19.76
CA SER A 38 10.97 29.47 -18.60
C SER A 38 11.93 28.48 -19.20
N ASP A 39 13.23 28.77 -19.14
CA ASP A 39 14.23 27.74 -19.37
C ASP A 39 13.80 26.57 -18.50
N SER A 40 13.61 25.41 -19.14
CA SER A 40 13.13 24.22 -18.46
C SER A 40 14.12 23.92 -17.35
N TYR A 41 13.74 24.18 -16.09
CA TYR A 41 14.58 23.94 -14.94
C TYR A 41 14.88 22.44 -14.89
N ASN A 42 16.12 22.09 -15.26
CA ASN A 42 16.58 20.71 -15.37
C ASN A 42 17.95 20.59 -14.70
N PRO A 43 18.00 20.57 -13.36
CA PRO A 43 19.25 20.53 -12.61
C PRO A 43 19.92 19.16 -12.73
N ILE A 44 21.24 19.13 -12.50
CA ILE A 44 21.96 17.88 -12.25
C ILE A 44 21.71 17.47 -10.80
N ILE A 45 21.32 16.22 -10.57
CA ILE A 45 21.04 15.69 -9.24
C ILE A 45 22.35 15.23 -8.59
N SER A 46 22.83 15.97 -7.58
CA SER A 46 24.10 15.66 -6.90
C SER A 46 23.92 14.74 -5.69
N ALA A 47 22.74 14.73 -5.08
CA ALA A 47 22.40 13.85 -3.95
C ALA A 47 20.92 13.47 -3.95
N ILE A 48 20.62 12.34 -3.30
CA ILE A 48 19.25 11.88 -3.02
C ILE A 48 19.11 11.77 -1.51
N GLU A 49 18.08 12.40 -0.96
CA GLU A 49 17.83 12.46 0.48
C GLU A 49 16.42 12.01 0.84
N PHE A 50 16.28 11.40 2.01
CA PHE A 50 15.00 10.93 2.54
C PHE A 50 14.63 11.68 3.82
N GLN A 51 13.39 12.15 3.90
CA GLN A 51 12.84 12.85 5.07
C GLN A 51 11.59 12.15 5.59
N GLY A 52 11.39 12.18 6.91
CA GLY A 52 10.18 11.65 7.56
C GLY A 52 10.28 10.19 8.04
N LEU A 53 11.46 9.58 7.97
CA LEU A 53 11.73 8.27 8.55
C LEU A 53 11.73 8.35 10.09
N GLN A 54 11.07 7.39 10.73
CA GLN A 54 11.02 7.26 12.19
C GLN A 54 11.50 5.88 12.62
N LYS A 55 10.93 4.83 12.01
CA LYS A 55 11.26 3.42 12.30
C LYS A 55 11.90 2.73 11.11
N THR A 56 11.48 3.09 9.89
CA THR A 56 11.98 2.50 8.65
C THR A 56 13.45 2.84 8.47
N LYS A 57 14.23 1.85 8.10
CA LYS A 57 15.64 2.08 7.80
C LYS A 57 15.80 2.68 6.41
N GLN A 58 16.81 3.54 6.26
CA GLN A 58 17.05 4.26 5.02
C GLN A 58 17.40 3.32 3.84
N ASP A 59 18.09 2.21 4.09
CA ASP A 59 18.44 1.20 3.08
C ASP A 59 17.22 0.57 2.40
N ILE A 60 16.05 0.58 3.05
CA ILE A 60 14.78 0.11 2.49
C ILE A 60 14.26 1.05 1.40
N LEU A 61 14.56 2.35 1.48
CA LEU A 61 14.16 3.32 0.45
C LEU A 61 15.22 3.38 -0.65
N GLU A 62 16.50 3.42 -0.27
CA GLU A 62 17.63 3.51 -1.21
C GLU A 62 17.59 2.42 -2.28
N ARG A 63 17.23 1.18 -1.90
CA ARG A 63 17.15 0.05 -2.84
C ARG A 63 16.04 0.16 -3.88
N GLU A 64 15.05 1.03 -3.66
CA GLU A 64 13.94 1.24 -4.58
C GLU A 64 14.20 2.38 -5.57
N ILE A 65 15.25 3.18 -5.32
CA ILE A 65 15.62 4.32 -6.16
C ILE A 65 16.46 3.86 -7.35
N GLN A 66 16.04 4.28 -8.54
CA GLN A 66 16.73 4.03 -9.80
C GLN A 66 17.27 5.32 -10.42
N HIS A 67 16.77 6.50 -10.03
CA HIS A 67 17.33 7.76 -10.51
C HIS A 67 18.83 7.87 -10.19
N PRO A 68 19.70 8.03 -11.21
CA PRO A 68 21.14 8.03 -11.00
C PRO A 68 21.66 9.39 -10.53
N LEU A 69 22.61 9.35 -9.61
CA LEU A 69 23.37 10.54 -9.21
C LEU A 69 24.21 11.09 -10.37
N ASN A 70 24.45 12.39 -10.33
CA ASN A 70 25.22 13.18 -11.29
C ASN A 70 24.63 13.19 -12.71
N MET A 71 23.32 12.96 -12.82
CA MET A 71 22.57 13.04 -14.06
C MET A 71 21.50 14.13 -13.97
N ALA A 72 21.06 14.63 -15.12
CA ALA A 72 19.95 15.57 -15.18
C ALA A 72 18.67 14.95 -14.56
N LEU A 73 17.81 15.79 -13.98
CA LEU A 73 16.53 15.36 -13.44
C LEU A 73 15.68 14.71 -14.54
N ASP A 74 15.31 13.45 -14.31
CA ASP A 74 14.29 12.76 -15.10
C ASP A 74 13.05 12.65 -14.23
N SER A 75 12.07 13.52 -14.49
CA SER A 75 10.84 13.57 -13.72
C SER A 75 9.98 12.32 -13.90
N SER A 76 10.05 11.64 -15.05
CA SER A 76 9.32 10.38 -15.28
C SER A 76 9.92 9.28 -14.43
N LEU A 77 11.25 9.14 -14.42
CA LEU A 77 11.93 8.14 -13.60
C LEU A 77 11.77 8.41 -12.11
N THR A 78 11.81 9.69 -11.71
CA THR A 78 11.59 10.10 -10.32
C THR A 78 10.16 9.78 -9.85
N GLU A 79 9.19 9.91 -10.75
CA GLU A 79 7.81 9.54 -10.46
C GLU A 79 7.64 8.02 -10.32
N GLU A 80 8.36 7.24 -11.13
CA GLU A 80 8.43 5.79 -10.96
C GLU A 80 9.13 5.37 -9.65
N ASP A 81 10.18 6.07 -9.24
CA ASP A 81 10.82 5.90 -7.92
C ASP A 81 9.82 6.16 -6.80
N ARG A 82 9.05 7.25 -6.89
CA ARG A 82 7.97 7.57 -5.94
C ARG A 82 6.95 6.43 -5.87
N ASN A 83 6.53 5.90 -7.02
CA ASN A 83 5.57 4.80 -7.09
C ASN A 83 6.14 3.51 -6.48
N ARG A 84 7.43 3.20 -6.71
CA ARG A 84 8.10 2.05 -6.06
C ARG A 84 8.10 2.19 -4.53
N LEU A 85 8.41 3.38 -4.01
CA LEU A 85 8.35 3.64 -2.57
C LEU A 85 6.92 3.48 -2.02
N GLU A 86 5.91 3.95 -2.75
CA GLU A 86 4.51 3.80 -2.36
C GLU A 86 4.06 2.32 -2.36
N ASN A 87 4.53 1.55 -3.35
CA ASN A 87 4.28 0.11 -3.47
C ASN A 87 4.92 -0.74 -2.36
N LEU A 88 5.85 -0.19 -1.58
CA LEU A 88 6.29 -0.83 -0.34
C LEU A 88 5.13 -1.02 0.66
N GLY A 89 4.09 -0.18 0.58
CA GLY A 89 2.89 -0.29 1.43
C GLY A 89 3.13 0.05 2.91
N ILE A 90 4.27 0.68 3.23
CA ILE A 90 4.66 1.08 4.60
C ILE A 90 4.60 2.58 4.83
N PHE A 91 4.21 3.36 3.80
CA PHE A 91 4.02 4.81 3.86
C PHE A 91 2.57 5.16 3.57
N SER A 92 2.05 6.20 4.22
CA SER A 92 0.72 6.74 3.94
C SER A 92 0.76 7.83 2.87
N ALA A 93 1.92 8.44 2.67
CA ALA A 93 2.18 9.39 1.61
C ALA A 93 3.68 9.39 1.25
N VAL A 94 3.97 9.53 -0.05
CA VAL A 94 5.31 9.74 -0.59
C VAL A 94 5.24 10.94 -1.53
N THR A 95 6.05 11.96 -1.28
CA THR A 95 6.19 13.12 -2.17
C THR A 95 7.67 13.36 -2.49
N TRP A 96 7.93 14.07 -3.57
CA TRP A 96 9.29 14.45 -3.93
C TRP A 96 9.37 15.91 -4.37
N ASN A 97 10.53 16.51 -4.17
CA ASN A 97 10.88 17.82 -4.71
C ASN A 97 12.40 17.91 -4.94
N THR A 98 12.83 18.98 -5.60
CA THR A 98 14.26 19.28 -5.77
C THR A 98 14.64 20.49 -4.94
N VAL A 99 15.75 20.40 -4.21
CA VAL A 99 16.33 21.52 -3.47
C VAL A 99 17.54 22.03 -4.25
N PRO A 100 17.49 23.24 -4.84
CA PRO A 100 18.63 23.80 -5.58
C PRO A 100 19.80 24.12 -4.64
N LEU A 101 21.01 23.88 -5.11
CA LEU A 101 22.26 24.20 -4.43
C LEU A 101 22.94 25.40 -5.09
N GLU A 102 23.88 26.02 -4.35
CA GLU A 102 24.62 27.21 -4.80
C GLU A 102 25.50 26.94 -6.04
N ASP A 103 25.92 25.69 -6.24
CA ASP A 103 26.73 25.25 -7.39
C ASP A 103 25.92 24.98 -8.67
N GLY A 104 24.60 25.20 -8.63
CA GLY A 104 23.68 24.96 -9.73
C GLY A 104 23.21 23.51 -9.88
N THR A 105 23.66 22.59 -9.01
CA THR A 105 23.10 21.25 -8.88
C THR A 105 21.86 21.26 -7.97
N ALA A 106 21.20 20.11 -7.81
CA ALA A 106 20.08 19.97 -6.89
C ALA A 106 20.12 18.65 -6.13
N ILE A 107 19.53 18.67 -4.94
CA ILE A 107 19.23 17.47 -4.15
C ILE A 107 17.83 17.01 -4.52
N LEU A 108 17.68 15.74 -4.92
CA LEU A 108 16.38 15.10 -5.08
C LEU A 108 15.92 14.60 -3.69
N ASN A 109 14.91 15.23 -3.14
CA ASN A 109 14.42 14.95 -1.80
C ASN A 109 13.10 14.18 -1.86
N PHE A 110 13.08 12.99 -1.27
CA PHE A 110 11.87 12.21 -1.04
C PHE A 110 11.39 12.42 0.39
N ARG A 111 10.14 12.86 0.54
CA ARG A 111 9.48 13.01 1.84
C ARG A 111 8.43 11.92 2.00
N VAL A 112 8.54 11.17 3.09
CA VAL A 112 7.62 10.08 3.42
C VAL A 112 6.88 10.34 4.72
N ILE A 113 5.67 9.80 4.83
CA ILE A 113 4.94 9.69 6.09
C ILE A 113 4.77 8.21 6.38
N GLU A 114 5.39 7.71 7.46
CA GLU A 114 5.26 6.30 7.84
C GLU A 114 3.82 5.94 8.21
N SER A 115 3.34 4.81 7.70
CA SER A 115 2.04 4.24 8.04
C SER A 115 2.05 3.64 9.45
N ILE A 116 0.86 3.43 10.00
CA ILE A 116 0.70 2.77 11.29
C ILE A 116 1.34 1.38 11.27
N SER A 117 2.33 1.18 12.16
CA SER A 117 3.14 -0.04 12.14
C SER A 117 2.51 -1.23 12.87
N MET A 118 1.54 -1.00 13.75
CA MET A 118 0.76 -2.06 14.42
C MET A 118 -0.72 -1.83 14.17
N VAL A 119 -1.38 -2.77 13.52
CA VAL A 119 -2.83 -2.80 13.33
C VAL A 119 -3.41 -3.88 14.23
N PRO A 120 -4.20 -3.54 15.27
CA PRO A 120 -4.88 -4.54 16.07
C PRO A 120 -5.99 -5.22 15.26
N ILE A 121 -6.20 -6.51 15.52
CA ILE A 121 -7.25 -7.32 14.91
C ILE A 121 -8.25 -7.68 16.00
N PHE A 122 -9.51 -7.30 15.79
CA PHE A 122 -10.65 -7.70 16.60
C PHE A 122 -11.81 -8.01 15.65
N SER A 123 -12.20 -9.27 15.54
CA SER A 123 -13.22 -9.68 14.57
C SER A 123 -14.06 -10.85 15.12
N PRO A 124 -15.33 -10.63 15.48
CA PRO A 124 -16.26 -11.73 15.72
C PRO A 124 -16.66 -12.37 14.38
N VAL A 125 -16.61 -13.69 14.32
CA VAL A 125 -16.90 -14.47 13.10
C VAL A 125 -17.90 -15.56 13.44
N TYR A 126 -18.82 -15.82 12.51
CA TYR A 126 -19.71 -16.97 12.53
C TYR A 126 -19.39 -17.85 11.32
N ASP A 127 -19.23 -19.15 11.57
CA ASP A 127 -19.09 -20.18 10.55
C ASP A 127 -20.18 -21.24 10.78
N GLU A 128 -20.75 -21.79 9.72
CA GLU A 128 -21.87 -22.75 9.86
C GLU A 128 -21.45 -24.06 10.53
N ASN A 129 -20.21 -24.52 10.32
CA ASN A 129 -19.71 -25.79 10.84
C ASN A 129 -19.06 -25.65 12.22
N ILE A 130 -18.61 -24.45 12.59
CA ILE A 130 -17.87 -24.19 13.84
C ILE A 130 -18.74 -23.37 14.82
N GLY A 131 -19.65 -22.54 14.33
CA GLY A 131 -20.42 -21.57 15.12
C GLY A 131 -19.66 -20.26 15.34
N TRP A 132 -19.98 -19.56 16.44
CA TRP A 132 -19.36 -18.28 16.77
C TRP A 132 -17.96 -18.43 17.37
N PHE A 133 -17.04 -17.57 16.95
CA PHE A 133 -15.73 -17.40 17.56
C PHE A 133 -15.20 -15.98 17.35
N LEU A 134 -14.20 -15.62 18.15
CA LEU A 134 -13.55 -14.31 18.12
C LEU A 134 -12.12 -14.44 17.63
N ILE A 135 -11.74 -13.64 16.65
CA ILE A 135 -10.35 -13.48 16.20
C ILE A 135 -9.77 -12.24 16.91
N LEU A 136 -8.69 -12.46 17.65
CA LEU A 136 -7.87 -11.42 18.25
C LEU A 136 -6.45 -11.50 17.72
N GLY A 137 -5.79 -10.37 17.53
CA GLY A 137 -4.41 -10.40 17.06
C GLY A 137 -3.82 -9.03 16.78
N ALA A 138 -2.66 -9.04 16.16
CA ALA A 138 -2.00 -7.85 15.67
C ALA A 138 -1.25 -8.15 14.38
N MET A 139 -1.27 -7.18 13.48
CA MET A 139 -0.47 -7.14 12.28
C MET A 139 0.60 -6.06 12.46
N LEU A 140 1.85 -6.48 12.56
CA LEU A 140 3.02 -5.62 12.61
C LEU A 140 3.54 -5.41 11.20
N ASN A 141 3.16 -4.29 10.60
CA ASN A 141 3.71 -3.83 9.32
C ASN A 141 5.05 -3.13 9.57
N ASN A 142 5.97 -3.27 8.61
CA ASN A 142 7.34 -2.75 8.73
C ASN A 142 8.00 -3.17 10.06
N PHE A 143 7.92 -4.47 10.36
CA PHE A 143 8.56 -5.06 11.52
C PHE A 143 10.07 -4.77 11.46
N ARG A 144 10.62 -4.33 12.60
CA ARG A 144 12.03 -3.92 12.74
C ARG A 144 12.51 -2.82 11.76
N GLY A 145 11.60 -2.13 11.08
CA GLY A 145 11.93 -1.11 10.09
C GLY A 145 12.47 -1.65 8.76
N ARG A 146 12.19 -2.91 8.42
CA ARG A 146 12.80 -3.63 7.28
C ARG A 146 11.84 -3.99 6.13
N ASN A 147 10.67 -3.35 6.07
CA ASN A 147 9.55 -3.78 5.22
C ASN A 147 9.12 -5.26 5.46
N GLU A 148 9.31 -5.75 6.69
CA GLU A 148 8.87 -7.07 7.11
C GLU A 148 7.42 -7.00 7.62
N LYS A 149 6.63 -8.05 7.43
CA LYS A 149 5.29 -8.18 7.98
C LYS A 149 5.22 -9.37 8.92
N LEU A 150 4.84 -9.12 10.17
CA LEU A 150 4.61 -10.16 11.17
C LEU A 150 3.15 -10.10 11.62
N THR A 151 2.40 -11.17 11.47
CA THR A 151 1.00 -11.26 11.89
C THR A 151 0.86 -12.37 12.92
N LEU A 152 0.27 -12.01 14.06
CA LEU A 152 -0.05 -12.93 15.15
C LEU A 152 -1.56 -12.91 15.34
N ARG A 153 -2.21 -14.07 15.24
CA ARG A 153 -3.66 -14.22 15.44
C ARG A 153 -3.95 -15.35 16.39
N GLY A 154 -4.96 -15.17 17.23
CA GLY A 154 -5.59 -16.20 18.04
C GLY A 154 -7.09 -16.21 17.77
N MET A 155 -7.67 -17.40 17.73
CA MET A 155 -9.11 -17.61 17.60
C MET A 155 -9.63 -18.29 18.86
N PHE A 156 -10.72 -17.76 19.42
CA PHE A 156 -11.27 -18.16 20.72
C PHE A 156 -12.77 -18.38 20.64
N GLY A 157 -13.28 -19.43 21.29
CA GLY A 157 -14.69 -19.82 21.27
C GLY A 157 -14.83 -21.28 20.87
N ASN A 158 -15.70 -21.58 19.90
CA ASN A 158 -15.89 -22.94 19.36
C ASN A 158 -14.69 -23.45 18.52
N VAL A 159 -13.74 -22.56 18.23
CA VAL A 159 -12.42 -22.91 17.72
C VAL A 159 -11.36 -22.37 18.68
N SER A 160 -10.31 -23.17 18.87
CA SER A 160 -9.07 -22.75 19.51
C SER A 160 -7.96 -22.83 18.48
N ALA A 161 -7.56 -21.69 17.94
CA ALA A 161 -6.52 -21.63 16.93
C ALA A 161 -5.53 -20.50 17.17
N TYR A 162 -4.34 -20.62 16.60
CA TYR A 162 -3.40 -19.52 16.49
C TYR A 162 -2.62 -19.62 15.18
N ASP A 163 -2.22 -18.45 14.66
CA ASP A 163 -1.43 -18.31 13.45
C ASP A 163 -0.27 -17.33 13.69
N VAL A 164 0.90 -17.69 13.18
CA VAL A 164 2.09 -16.85 13.15
C VAL A 164 2.58 -16.77 11.71
N ILE A 165 2.43 -15.60 11.09
CA ILE A 165 2.77 -15.39 9.68
C ILE A 165 3.86 -14.34 9.60
N PHE A 166 5.01 -14.69 9.04
CA PHE A 166 6.12 -13.78 8.77
C PHE A 166 6.38 -13.68 7.27
N LYS A 167 6.49 -12.46 6.74
CA LYS A 167 6.83 -12.19 5.35
C LYS A 167 7.94 -11.16 5.28
N ASN A 168 9.01 -11.48 4.56
CA ASN A 168 10.05 -10.54 4.17
C ASN A 168 10.11 -10.49 2.63
N PRO A 169 9.78 -9.34 2.01
CA PRO A 169 9.72 -9.23 0.56
C PRO A 169 11.11 -9.24 -0.10
N TRP A 170 12.17 -8.92 0.63
CA TRP A 170 13.52 -8.83 0.09
C TRP A 170 14.57 -9.11 1.18
N VAL A 171 14.87 -10.40 1.36
CA VAL A 171 15.84 -10.91 2.34
C VAL A 171 17.28 -10.73 1.85
N PHE A 172 17.53 -10.98 0.56
CA PHE A 172 18.85 -10.87 -0.05
C PHE A 172 18.79 -10.77 -1.58
N GLY A 173 19.94 -10.48 -2.20
CA GLY A 173 20.10 -10.50 -3.66
C GLY A 173 19.23 -9.48 -4.37
N ASP A 174 18.81 -9.81 -5.59
CA ASP A 174 17.83 -9.06 -6.37
C ASP A 174 16.42 -9.58 -6.02
N HIS A 175 15.74 -8.88 -5.10
CA HIS A 175 14.35 -9.12 -4.72
C HIS A 175 14.01 -10.59 -4.40
N VAL A 176 14.78 -11.24 -3.51
CA VAL A 176 14.42 -12.57 -3.02
C VAL A 176 13.56 -12.46 -1.76
N SER A 177 12.31 -12.89 -1.86
CA SER A 177 11.33 -12.92 -0.77
C SER A 177 11.33 -14.25 -0.02
N LEU A 178 10.97 -14.19 1.26
CA LEU A 178 10.81 -15.35 2.13
C LEU A 178 9.55 -15.17 2.97
N ALA A 179 8.76 -16.23 3.11
CA ALA A 179 7.60 -16.27 3.96
C ALA A 179 7.57 -17.56 4.77
N PHE A 180 7.09 -17.44 6.01
CA PHE A 180 6.82 -18.55 6.91
C PHE A 180 5.41 -18.41 7.45
N ASP A 181 4.67 -19.51 7.47
CA ASP A 181 3.40 -19.64 8.17
C ASP A 181 3.49 -20.82 9.14
N PHE A 182 3.03 -20.61 10.36
CA PHE A 182 2.79 -21.68 11.30
C PHE A 182 1.42 -21.47 11.92
N SER A 183 0.56 -22.46 11.78
CA SER A 183 -0.77 -22.44 12.37
C SER A 183 -1.12 -23.74 13.07
N LYS A 184 -1.92 -23.62 14.11
CA LYS A 184 -2.56 -24.74 14.77
C LYS A 184 -4.02 -24.39 15.01
N LYS A 185 -4.91 -25.27 14.58
CA LYS A 185 -6.36 -25.13 14.73
C LYS A 185 -6.93 -26.38 15.38
N ILE A 186 -7.70 -26.20 16.45
CA ILE A 186 -8.51 -27.24 17.06
C ILE A 186 -9.95 -26.76 17.00
N PHE A 187 -10.84 -27.53 16.41
CA PHE A 187 -12.26 -27.22 16.42
C PHE A 187 -13.09 -28.49 16.62
N GLU A 188 -14.28 -28.28 17.16
CA GLU A 188 -15.32 -29.30 17.28
C GLU A 188 -16.39 -28.99 16.24
N HIS A 189 -16.76 -30.00 15.45
CA HIS A 189 -17.78 -29.80 14.42
C HIS A 189 -19.15 -29.63 15.07
N TYR A 190 -19.88 -28.59 14.68
CA TYR A 190 -21.13 -28.20 15.32
C TYR A 190 -22.22 -29.28 15.18
N PHE A 191 -22.24 -29.99 14.07
CA PHE A 191 -23.27 -31.01 13.76
C PHE A 191 -22.79 -32.47 13.82
N LEU A 192 -21.48 -32.73 13.74
CA LEU A 192 -20.93 -34.08 13.57
C LEU A 192 -20.09 -34.39 14.81
N PRO A 193 -20.14 -35.61 15.35
CA PRO A 193 -19.50 -35.94 16.62
C PRO A 193 -17.99 -36.19 16.44
N TYR A 194 -17.27 -35.21 15.89
CA TYR A 194 -15.82 -35.27 15.79
C TYR A 194 -15.16 -33.96 16.19
N ARG A 195 -13.96 -34.09 16.75
CA ARG A 195 -13.00 -33.00 16.96
C ARG A 195 -11.87 -33.17 15.97
N GLN A 196 -11.46 -32.08 15.34
CA GLN A 196 -10.32 -32.08 14.42
C GLN A 196 -9.22 -31.15 14.96
N GLN A 197 -7.99 -31.66 14.99
CA GLN A 197 -6.79 -30.88 15.20
C GLN A 197 -6.00 -30.82 13.89
N THR A 198 -5.65 -29.62 13.47
CA THR A 198 -4.84 -29.36 12.28
C THR A 198 -3.61 -28.55 12.69
N GLN A 199 -2.44 -28.95 12.22
CA GLN A 199 -1.19 -28.21 12.35
C GLN A 199 -0.60 -28.03 10.96
N VAL A 200 -0.26 -26.79 10.62
CA VAL A 200 0.31 -26.43 9.32
C VAL A 200 1.62 -25.72 9.53
N PHE A 201 2.62 -26.11 8.77
CA PHE A 201 3.87 -25.38 8.60
C PHE A 201 4.08 -25.12 7.11
N GLU A 202 4.22 -23.86 6.74
CA GLU A 202 4.43 -23.43 5.36
C GLU A 202 5.72 -22.61 5.28
N ILE A 203 6.52 -22.87 4.25
CA ILE A 203 7.66 -22.05 3.90
C ILE A 203 7.65 -21.77 2.41
N ASN A 204 7.80 -20.49 2.06
CA ASN A 204 7.74 -20.01 0.70
C ASN A 204 8.95 -19.12 0.39
N ILE A 205 9.64 -19.42 -0.71
CA ILE A 205 10.69 -18.57 -1.28
C ILE A 205 10.22 -18.03 -2.62
N GLY A 206 10.38 -16.73 -2.83
CA GLY A 206 10.05 -16.11 -4.10
C GLY A 206 11.17 -15.24 -4.61
N ARG A 207 11.24 -15.08 -5.93
CA ARG A 207 12.20 -14.22 -6.60
C ARG A 207 11.48 -13.36 -7.62
N TYR A 208 11.82 -12.07 -7.63
CA TYR A 208 11.37 -11.18 -8.69
C TYR A 208 12.36 -11.17 -9.85
N PHE A 209 11.84 -10.97 -11.06
CA PHE A 209 12.59 -10.78 -12.29
C PHE A 209 12.19 -9.41 -12.85
N GLY A 210 12.98 -8.39 -12.49
CA GLY A 210 12.51 -7.00 -12.57
C GLY A 210 11.40 -6.73 -11.56
N TYR A 211 10.61 -5.68 -11.80
CA TYR A 211 9.50 -5.31 -10.90
C TYR A 211 8.17 -5.96 -11.27
N GLU A 212 8.09 -6.57 -12.46
CA GLU A 212 6.81 -7.06 -13.00
C GLU A 212 6.56 -8.54 -12.76
N ARG A 213 7.61 -9.37 -12.67
CA ARG A 213 7.46 -10.82 -12.65
C ARG A 213 7.94 -11.35 -11.32
N ARG A 214 7.15 -12.21 -10.70
CA ARG A 214 7.55 -12.93 -9.48
C ARG A 214 7.25 -14.40 -9.62
N LEU A 215 8.23 -15.24 -9.34
CA LEU A 215 8.04 -16.67 -9.16
C LEU A 215 8.18 -17.00 -7.69
N THR A 216 7.28 -17.83 -7.15
CA THR A 216 7.34 -18.33 -5.78
C THR A 216 7.25 -19.84 -5.80
N ALA A 217 8.07 -20.49 -4.98
CA ALA A 217 8.04 -21.91 -4.72
C ALA A 217 8.01 -22.14 -3.23
N GLY A 218 7.22 -23.11 -2.79
CA GLY A 218 7.05 -23.39 -1.37
C GLY A 218 6.65 -24.83 -1.12
N ILE A 219 6.58 -25.14 0.17
CA ILE A 219 6.04 -26.39 0.67
C ILE A 219 5.15 -26.08 1.86
N GLU A 220 4.01 -26.75 1.90
CA GLU A 220 3.12 -26.82 3.05
C GLU A 220 3.14 -28.26 3.59
N LEU A 221 3.41 -28.38 4.89
CA LEU A 221 3.32 -29.61 5.65
C LEU A 221 2.12 -29.50 6.58
N GLU A 222 1.15 -30.39 6.40
CA GLU A 222 -0.07 -30.39 7.21
C GLU A 222 -0.24 -31.74 7.92
N LYS A 223 -0.53 -31.69 9.22
CA LYS A 223 -0.99 -32.84 10.00
C LYS A 223 -2.44 -32.61 10.43
N LYS A 224 -3.34 -33.52 10.05
CA LYS A 224 -4.75 -33.54 10.49
C LYS A 224 -4.99 -34.76 11.38
N GLU A 225 -5.55 -34.53 12.56
CA GLU A 225 -5.93 -35.57 13.52
C GLU A 225 -7.43 -35.45 13.79
N TYR A 226 -8.15 -36.55 13.60
CA TYR A 226 -9.59 -36.65 13.85
C TYR A 226 -9.82 -37.50 15.10
N PHE A 227 -10.61 -36.96 16.03
CA PHE A 227 -11.01 -37.62 17.26
C PHE A 227 -12.53 -37.82 17.21
N GLY A 228 -12.96 -39.07 17.17
CA GLY A 228 -14.36 -39.52 17.21
C GLY A 228 -14.41 -40.91 17.84
N ASP A 229 -15.22 -41.82 17.29
CA ASP A 229 -15.25 -43.23 17.72
C ASP A 229 -13.92 -43.95 17.44
N ASP A 230 -13.30 -43.64 16.29
CA ASP A 230 -11.94 -44.06 15.94
C ASP A 230 -11.04 -42.83 15.78
N THR A 231 -9.79 -42.93 16.26
CA THR A 231 -8.79 -41.86 16.06
C THR A 231 -8.03 -42.13 14.76
N THR A 232 -8.01 -41.16 13.86
CA THR A 232 -7.26 -41.25 12.60
C THR A 232 -6.37 -40.03 12.41
N ASP A 233 -5.14 -40.23 11.96
CA ASP A 233 -4.20 -39.16 11.61
C ASP A 233 -3.77 -39.23 10.15
N PHE A 234 -3.58 -38.05 9.55
CA PHE A 234 -3.17 -37.87 8.17
C PHE A 234 -2.06 -36.84 8.09
N TYR A 235 -1.06 -37.13 7.26
CA TYR A 235 0.03 -36.22 6.94
C TYR A 235 -0.04 -35.87 5.46
N TYR A 236 -0.01 -34.57 5.17
CA TYR A 236 -0.04 -34.03 3.81
C TYR A 236 1.25 -33.28 3.53
N PHE A 237 1.76 -33.51 2.33
CA PHE A 237 2.87 -32.76 1.75
C PHE A 237 2.34 -32.09 0.49
N SER A 238 2.30 -30.76 0.50
CA SER A 238 1.71 -29.96 -0.58
C SER A 238 2.77 -29.02 -1.14
N PRO A 239 3.38 -29.34 -2.30
CA PRO A 239 4.29 -28.41 -2.97
C PRO A 239 3.50 -27.26 -3.59
N GLU A 240 4.02 -26.05 -3.47
CA GLU A 240 3.40 -24.84 -3.98
C GLU A 240 4.27 -24.18 -5.04
N LEU A 241 3.64 -23.77 -6.14
CA LEU A 241 4.27 -22.99 -7.19
C LEU A 241 3.30 -21.90 -7.62
N SER A 242 3.78 -20.66 -7.64
CA SER A 242 3.03 -19.53 -8.19
C SER A 242 3.91 -18.65 -9.06
N ALA A 243 3.28 -18.09 -10.09
CA ALA A 243 3.86 -17.09 -10.96
C ALA A 243 2.91 -15.90 -10.99
N VAL A 244 3.45 -14.71 -10.83
CA VAL A 244 2.71 -13.44 -10.82
C VAL A 244 3.32 -12.53 -11.87
N TYR A 245 2.44 -11.87 -12.63
CA TYR A 245 2.79 -10.77 -13.53
C TYR A 245 2.01 -9.51 -13.15
N ASP A 246 2.71 -8.48 -12.68
CA ASP A 246 2.13 -7.25 -12.16
C ASP A 246 2.77 -6.02 -12.81
N THR A 247 2.03 -5.33 -13.67
CA THR A 247 2.48 -4.10 -14.34
C THR A 247 1.77 -2.86 -13.80
N ARG A 248 1.11 -2.97 -12.64
CA ARG A 248 0.39 -1.85 -12.05
C ARG A 248 1.35 -0.76 -11.60
N ASP A 249 0.92 0.48 -11.73
CA ASP A 249 1.67 1.62 -11.22
C ASP A 249 1.66 1.68 -9.69
N ILE A 250 0.46 1.60 -9.10
CA ILE A 250 0.25 1.53 -7.65
C ILE A 250 -0.56 0.26 -7.32
N TYR A 251 -0.11 -0.52 -6.33
CA TYR A 251 -0.72 -1.82 -6.02
C TYR A 251 -2.07 -1.72 -5.29
N ASN A 252 -2.22 -0.72 -4.42
CA ASN A 252 -3.42 -0.57 -3.59
C ASN A 252 -4.57 0.16 -4.32
N ASP A 253 -4.25 1.04 -5.26
CA ASP A 253 -5.21 1.81 -6.06
C ASP A 253 -4.64 2.08 -7.46
N PRO A 254 -4.64 1.06 -8.35
CA PRO A 254 -3.98 1.15 -9.65
C PRO A 254 -4.72 2.10 -10.59
N SER A 255 -3.98 3.02 -11.22
CA SER A 255 -4.53 3.87 -12.29
C SER A 255 -4.31 3.28 -13.69
N LYS A 256 -3.28 2.44 -13.82
CA LYS A 256 -2.89 1.74 -15.06
C LYS A 256 -2.24 0.39 -14.76
N GLY A 257 -2.13 -0.45 -15.79
CA GLY A 257 -1.49 -1.76 -15.69
C GLY A 257 -2.44 -2.91 -15.35
N MET A 258 -1.87 -4.07 -15.05
CA MET A 258 -2.56 -5.35 -14.97
C MET A 258 -1.91 -6.25 -13.92
N TYR A 259 -2.72 -7.09 -13.27
CA TYR A 259 -2.28 -8.14 -12.36
C TYR A 259 -2.80 -9.51 -12.85
N ILE A 260 -1.88 -10.45 -13.06
CA ILE A 260 -2.15 -11.85 -13.42
C ILE A 260 -1.47 -12.76 -12.42
#